data_AF-A0AAD1UJB7-F1
#
_entry.id   AF-A0AAD1UJB7-F1
#
_cell.length_a   1.000
_cell.length_b   1.000
_cell.length_c   1.000
_cell.angle_alpha   90.00
_cell.angle_beta   90.00
_cell.angle_gamma   90.00
#
_symmetry.space_group_name_H-M   'P 1'
#
loop_
_entity.id
_entity.type
_entity.pdbx_description
1 polymer ?
#
loop_
_entity_poly.entity_id
_entity_poly.type
_entity_poly.pdbx_seq_one_letter_code
_entity_poly.pdbx_strand_id
1 'polypeptide(L)'
;MSGWVKDINNLKLKDTCITDDMVSEVEKEDYLYYYVDPKVQSPKLMKYYNPPDEIILIHHSTKNIERLIYPPEGPYLEQEEEKYDGFLDFLANKGEELPEALNKRRTLRFLVANNWNYKKTHKNILKTVEWRETVHPVILNDNMKELLDNGYMYIHGRDRHFRPLCFSNTKMITELGVGIDDCVSMCWFMCFYLIEQLCVPGKVENWLFISDLGGLSLSKLPSKHIKKFTLEAQDHLKCRIRKFFYFNTTLGLRVIYAFISPFLDKAIKEKTCMVKEPYCDELLEFAHPSQVEKRFGGDAEDVEVFWPPFCPSDEYDHDPDDIEDHEPSIEKVEKKRKSSKKSKKSKVQKGEEAPVESAPAPQTFATSMDKQKEITKERMSKRPVPKNTKDKGCTCTIF
;
A
#
# COMPACT_ATOMS: atom_id res chain seq x y z
N MET A 1 21.24 14.57 19.69
CA MET A 1 20.26 14.07 20.68
C MET A 1 19.87 15.05 21.80
N SER A 2 20.49 16.23 21.99
CA SER A 2 20.34 17.03 23.23
C SER A 2 19.26 18.13 23.26
N GLY A 3 18.47 18.31 22.19
CA GLY A 3 17.37 19.29 22.15
C GLY A 3 16.00 18.72 22.56
N TRP A 4 15.67 17.53 22.06
CA TRP A 4 14.31 16.95 22.12
C TRP A 4 13.96 16.25 23.44
N VAL A 5 14.96 15.74 24.17
CA VAL A 5 14.74 14.99 25.43
C VAL A 5 14.13 15.87 26.53
N LYS A 6 14.26 17.20 26.45
CA LYS A 6 13.70 18.12 27.45
C LYS A 6 12.17 18.23 27.41
N ASP A 7 11.51 17.80 26.33
CA ASP A 7 10.07 17.97 26.14
C ASP A 7 9.23 16.74 26.49
N ILE A 8 9.84 15.59 26.79
CA ILE A 8 9.10 14.35 27.11
C ILE A 8 8.17 14.53 28.31
N ASN A 9 8.59 15.29 29.32
CA ASN A 9 7.77 15.56 30.50
C ASN A 9 6.57 16.47 30.23
N ASN A 10 6.53 17.15 29.08
CA ASN A 10 5.47 18.08 28.68
C ASN A 10 4.55 17.51 27.58
N LEU A 11 4.85 16.32 27.05
CA LEU A 11 3.99 15.63 26.08
C LEU A 11 2.60 15.37 26.70
N LYS A 12 1.56 15.86 26.06
CA LYS A 12 0.18 15.56 26.46
C LYS A 12 -0.29 14.31 25.72
N LEU A 13 -1.14 13.51 26.36
CA LEU A 13 -1.72 12.30 25.74
C LEU A 13 -2.37 12.58 24.37
N LYS A 14 -3.01 13.74 24.21
CA LYS A 14 -3.64 14.14 22.94
C LYS A 14 -2.65 14.34 21.78
N ASP A 15 -1.35 14.42 22.07
CA ASP A 15 -0.29 14.62 21.08
C ASP A 15 0.35 13.27 20.66
N THR A 16 -0.18 12.13 21.15
CA THR A 16 0.29 10.78 20.80
C THR A 16 -0.82 9.94 20.15
N CYS A 17 -0.47 8.81 19.52
CA CYS A 17 -1.45 7.82 19.04
C CYS A 17 -1.91 6.80 20.09
N ILE A 18 -1.61 7.01 21.37
CA ILE A 18 -2.00 6.06 22.42
C ILE A 18 -3.52 6.13 22.59
N THR A 19 -4.21 5.01 22.43
CA THR A 19 -5.65 4.91 22.70
C THR A 19 -5.92 4.78 24.20
N ASP A 20 -7.12 5.09 24.67
CA ASP A 20 -7.49 4.95 26.10
C ASP A 20 -7.16 3.55 26.64
N ASP A 21 -7.39 2.51 25.85
CA ASP A 21 -7.06 1.12 26.20
C ASP A 21 -5.55 0.86 26.37
N MET A 22 -4.68 1.63 25.70
CA MET A 22 -3.23 1.49 25.79
C MET A 22 -2.62 2.23 26.97
N VAL A 23 -3.32 3.22 27.55
CA VAL A 23 -2.74 4.14 28.54
C VAL A 23 -2.19 3.40 29.76
N SER A 24 -2.84 2.30 30.18
CA SER A 24 -2.40 1.49 31.32
C SER A 24 -1.23 0.54 31.00
N GLU A 25 -0.93 0.32 29.74
CA GLU A 25 0.04 -0.71 29.29
C GLU A 25 1.33 -0.11 28.72
N VAL A 26 1.33 1.19 28.40
CA VAL A 26 2.49 1.89 27.87
C VAL A 26 3.16 2.71 28.98
N GLU A 27 4.44 2.46 29.22
CA GLU A 27 5.24 3.25 30.16
C GLU A 27 5.43 4.69 29.63
N LYS A 28 5.49 5.65 30.55
CA LYS A 28 5.54 7.08 30.20
C LYS A 28 6.74 7.43 29.33
N GLU A 29 7.88 6.78 29.57
CA GLU A 29 9.12 6.98 28.82
C GLU A 29 8.98 6.55 27.35
N ASP A 30 8.08 5.60 27.07
CA ASP A 30 7.83 5.08 25.73
C ASP A 30 6.86 5.94 24.91
N TYR A 31 6.21 6.95 25.52
CA TYR A 31 5.25 7.81 24.83
C TYR A 31 5.87 8.54 23.62
N LEU A 32 7.18 8.75 23.64
CA LEU A 32 7.92 9.35 22.52
C LEU A 32 7.84 8.51 21.23
N TYR A 33 7.67 7.19 21.32
CA TYR A 33 7.49 6.32 20.16
C TYR A 33 6.11 6.43 19.52
N TYR A 34 5.16 7.05 20.20
CA TYR A 34 3.79 7.25 19.73
C TYR A 34 3.51 8.71 19.38
N TYR A 35 4.46 9.60 19.68
CA TYR A 35 4.40 11.01 19.36
C TYR A 35 4.63 11.26 17.86
N VAL A 36 4.01 12.30 17.34
CA VAL A 36 4.26 12.85 16.01
C VAL A 36 4.43 14.36 16.11
N ASP A 37 5.48 14.91 15.52
CA ASP A 37 5.62 16.36 15.43
C ASP A 37 4.44 16.92 14.60
N PRO A 38 3.71 17.95 15.07
CA PRO A 38 2.61 18.57 14.33
C PRO A 38 2.96 18.95 12.89
N LYS A 39 4.20 19.36 12.61
CA LYS A 39 4.68 19.67 11.25
C LYS A 39 4.68 18.44 10.36
N VAL A 40 5.00 17.27 10.91
CA VAL A 40 5.00 16.00 10.20
C VAL A 40 3.58 15.48 10.06
N GLN A 41 2.77 15.57 11.13
CA GLN A 41 1.37 15.15 11.15
C GLN A 41 0.53 15.90 10.11
N SER A 42 0.61 17.22 10.08
CA SER A 42 -0.12 18.06 9.15
C SER A 42 0.73 19.28 8.76
N PRO A 43 1.48 19.19 7.64
CA PRO A 43 2.20 20.33 7.09
C PRO A 43 1.26 21.52 6.93
N LYS A 44 1.78 22.74 7.11
CA LYS A 44 0.96 23.96 7.14
C LYS A 44 0.06 24.13 5.92
N LEU A 45 0.51 23.70 4.74
CA LEU A 45 -0.26 23.79 3.49
C LEU A 45 -1.43 22.79 3.43
N MET A 46 -1.33 21.66 4.13
CA MET A 46 -2.36 20.62 4.12
C MET A 46 -3.71 21.10 4.67
N LYS A 47 -3.71 22.10 5.57
CA LYS A 47 -4.96 22.65 6.12
C LYS A 47 -5.85 23.25 5.01
N TYR A 48 -5.22 23.86 4.00
CA TYR A 48 -5.91 24.47 2.86
C TYR A 48 -6.11 23.47 1.73
N TYR A 49 -5.32 22.40 1.67
CA TYR A 49 -5.42 21.39 0.63
C TYR A 49 -6.81 20.74 0.59
N ASN A 50 -7.44 20.83 -0.58
CA ASN A 50 -8.62 20.05 -0.95
C ASN A 50 -8.23 19.15 -2.13
N PRO A 51 -8.36 17.82 -2.01
CA PRO A 51 -7.93 16.92 -3.06
C PRO A 51 -8.78 17.12 -4.33
N PRO A 52 -8.16 17.26 -5.51
CA PRO A 52 -8.92 17.40 -6.75
C PRO A 52 -9.63 16.08 -7.11
N ASP A 53 -10.65 16.15 -7.96
CA ASP A 53 -11.54 15.02 -8.27
C ASP A 53 -10.78 13.79 -8.79
N GLU A 54 -9.73 13.98 -9.60
CA GLU A 54 -8.87 12.91 -10.14
C GLU A 54 -7.99 12.21 -9.09
N ILE A 55 -7.80 12.87 -7.94
CA ILE A 55 -7.09 12.31 -6.78
C ILE A 55 -8.05 11.57 -5.86
N ILE A 56 -9.30 12.02 -5.79
CA ILE A 56 -10.37 11.30 -5.09
C ILE A 56 -10.75 10.03 -5.88
N LEU A 57 -10.88 10.15 -7.20
CA LEU A 57 -11.35 9.11 -8.13
C LEU A 57 -10.36 8.90 -9.28
N ILE A 58 -9.68 7.75 -9.29
CA ILE A 58 -8.83 7.34 -10.40
C ILE A 58 -9.66 6.66 -11.48
N HIS A 59 -9.64 7.25 -12.69
CA HIS A 59 -10.33 6.73 -13.85
C HIS A 59 -9.40 5.83 -14.69
N HIS A 60 -9.41 4.52 -14.42
CA HIS A 60 -8.72 3.53 -15.27
C HIS A 60 -9.46 3.35 -16.61
N SER A 61 -10.79 3.45 -16.59
CA SER A 61 -11.63 3.52 -17.79
C SER A 61 -13.00 4.08 -17.46
N THR A 62 -13.84 4.32 -18.47
CA THR A 62 -15.25 4.75 -18.26
C THR A 62 -16.08 3.80 -17.38
N LYS A 63 -15.68 2.53 -17.22
CA LYS A 63 -16.38 1.52 -16.40
C LYS A 63 -15.59 1.09 -15.16
N ASN A 64 -14.32 1.49 -15.05
CA ASN A 64 -13.46 1.13 -13.94
C ASN A 64 -12.96 2.41 -13.27
N ILE A 65 -13.66 2.79 -12.20
CA ILE A 65 -13.37 3.97 -11.39
C ILE A 65 -12.95 3.43 -10.02
N GLU A 66 -11.78 3.85 -9.56
CA GLU A 66 -11.26 3.52 -8.24
C GLU A 66 -11.38 4.75 -7.34
N ARG A 67 -12.09 4.63 -6.22
CA ARG A 67 -12.11 5.66 -5.18
C ARG A 67 -10.96 5.45 -4.20
N LEU A 68 -10.15 6.48 -4.01
CA LEU A 68 -9.05 6.50 -3.06
C LEU A 68 -9.38 7.26 -1.76
N ILE A 69 -10.19 8.32 -1.86
CA ILE A 69 -10.55 9.19 -0.73
C ILE A 69 -12.05 9.09 -0.46
N TYR A 70 -12.40 8.93 0.83
CA TYR A 70 -13.77 8.72 1.33
C TYR A 70 -14.10 9.78 2.40
N PRO A 71 -14.58 10.96 1.98
CA PRO A 71 -14.93 12.05 2.89
C PRO A 71 -15.99 11.62 3.92
N PRO A 72 -15.90 12.02 5.21
CA PRO A 72 -16.83 11.59 6.25
C PRO A 72 -18.31 11.72 5.87
N GLU A 73 -18.71 12.89 5.40
CA GLU A 73 -20.10 13.22 5.03
C GLU A 73 -20.33 13.23 3.51
N GLY A 74 -19.38 12.68 2.75
CA GLY A 74 -19.38 12.75 1.29
C GLY A 74 -18.86 14.11 0.75
N PRO A 75 -19.16 14.44 -0.50
CA PRO A 75 -20.15 13.78 -1.35
C PRO A 75 -19.69 12.38 -1.83
N TYR A 76 -20.65 11.49 -2.10
CA TYR A 76 -20.42 10.19 -2.75
C TYR A 76 -21.16 10.11 -4.10
N LEU A 77 -20.73 9.21 -4.98
CA LEU A 77 -21.39 8.99 -6.27
C LEU A 77 -22.78 8.37 -6.05
N GLU A 78 -23.75 8.66 -6.93
CA GLU A 78 -25.10 8.06 -6.87
C GLU A 78 -25.06 6.52 -6.77
N GLN A 79 -24.15 5.87 -7.51
CA GLN A 79 -23.97 4.42 -7.45
C GLN A 79 -23.42 3.95 -6.08
N GLU A 80 -22.57 4.74 -5.44
CA GLU A 80 -22.01 4.39 -4.13
C GLU A 80 -23.07 4.48 -3.04
N GLU A 81 -23.91 5.51 -3.11
CA GLU A 81 -25.10 5.68 -2.29
C GLU A 81 -26.05 4.47 -2.44
N GLU A 82 -26.46 4.16 -3.67
CA GLU A 82 -27.32 3.00 -3.97
C GLU A 82 -26.73 1.67 -3.45
N LYS A 83 -25.41 1.48 -3.59
CA LYS A 83 -24.75 0.25 -3.13
C LYS A 83 -24.55 0.19 -1.63
N TYR A 84 -24.43 1.32 -0.96
CA TYR A 84 -24.38 1.37 0.49
C TYR A 84 -25.76 1.06 1.08
N ASP A 85 -26.81 1.72 0.62
CA ASP A 85 -28.18 1.49 1.09
C ASP A 85 -28.62 0.05 0.83
N GLY A 86 -28.38 -0.47 -0.38
CA GLY A 86 -28.67 -1.86 -0.69
C GLY A 86 -27.84 -2.86 0.14
N PHE A 87 -26.67 -2.47 0.66
CA PHE A 87 -25.91 -3.30 1.59
C PHE A 87 -26.54 -3.27 3.00
N LEU A 88 -27.05 -2.13 3.45
CA LEU A 88 -27.81 -2.05 4.71
C LEU A 88 -29.08 -2.91 4.64
N ASP A 89 -29.82 -2.85 3.54
CA ASP A 89 -30.98 -3.73 3.31
C ASP A 89 -30.58 -5.21 3.33
N PHE A 90 -29.42 -5.55 2.76
CA PHE A 90 -28.90 -6.91 2.79
C PHE A 90 -28.64 -7.40 4.22
N LEU A 91 -28.12 -6.54 5.11
CA LEU A 91 -27.92 -6.86 6.53
C LEU A 91 -29.26 -6.99 7.26
N ALA A 92 -30.17 -6.02 7.07
CA ALA A 92 -31.48 -6.02 7.70
C ALA A 92 -32.29 -7.28 7.35
N ASN A 93 -32.25 -7.73 6.09
CA ASN A 93 -32.89 -8.98 5.66
C ASN A 93 -32.31 -10.24 6.32
N LYS A 94 -31.10 -10.16 6.86
CA LYS A 94 -30.47 -11.22 7.67
C LYS A 94 -30.73 -11.08 9.17
N GLY A 95 -31.42 -10.01 9.59
CA GLY A 95 -31.56 -9.66 11.01
C GLY A 95 -30.25 -9.22 11.65
N GLU A 96 -29.33 -8.68 10.85
CA GLU A 96 -28.01 -8.20 11.29
C GLU A 96 -27.94 -6.68 11.08
N GLU A 97 -27.10 -6.01 11.87
CA GLU A 97 -26.80 -4.58 11.73
C GLU A 97 -25.33 -4.39 11.34
N LEU A 98 -24.99 -3.17 10.90
CA LEU A 98 -23.60 -2.82 10.63
C LEU A 98 -22.82 -2.83 11.97
N PRO A 99 -21.63 -3.48 12.05
CA PRO A 99 -20.83 -3.43 13.27
C PRO A 99 -20.53 -2.00 13.70
N GLU A 100 -20.63 -1.70 15.00
CA GLU A 100 -20.48 -0.36 15.59
C GLU A 100 -19.15 0.32 15.21
N ALA A 101 -18.08 -0.46 15.07
CA ALA A 101 -16.76 0.02 14.67
C ALA A 101 -16.68 0.54 13.20
N LEU A 102 -17.75 0.38 12.41
CA LEU A 102 -17.81 0.77 11.02
C LEU A 102 -18.81 1.91 10.78
N ASN A 103 -18.39 2.84 9.93
CA ASN A 103 -19.21 3.90 9.38
C ASN A 103 -19.26 3.78 7.85
N LYS A 104 -20.09 4.59 7.21
CA LYS A 104 -20.29 4.60 5.75
C LYS A 104 -18.99 4.61 4.96
N ARG A 105 -18.04 5.51 5.29
CA ARG A 105 -16.75 5.60 4.60
C ARG A 105 -15.94 4.30 4.67
N ARG A 106 -15.90 3.63 5.83
CA ARG A 106 -15.19 2.35 5.98
C ARG A 106 -15.93 1.25 5.24
N THR A 107 -17.25 1.19 5.33
CA THR A 107 -18.09 0.22 4.60
C THR A 107 -17.93 0.34 3.09
N LEU A 108 -17.90 1.56 2.56
CA LEU A 108 -17.70 1.81 1.13
C LEU A 108 -16.34 1.30 0.63
N ARG A 109 -15.26 1.41 1.43
CA ARG A 109 -13.97 0.80 1.08
C ARG A 109 -14.08 -0.70 0.86
N PHE A 110 -14.82 -1.41 1.72
CA PHE A 110 -15.06 -2.85 1.54
C PHE A 110 -15.94 -3.15 0.33
N LEU A 111 -17.01 -2.37 0.13
CA LEU A 111 -17.91 -2.54 -1.01
C LEU A 111 -17.16 -2.36 -2.33
N VAL A 112 -16.38 -1.29 -2.47
CA VAL A 112 -15.54 -1.00 -3.65
C VAL A 112 -14.54 -2.13 -3.86
N ALA A 113 -13.76 -2.49 -2.84
CA ALA A 113 -12.74 -3.53 -2.94
C ALA A 113 -13.31 -4.93 -3.27
N ASN A 114 -14.56 -5.20 -2.87
CA ASN A 114 -15.25 -6.45 -3.16
C ASN A 114 -16.14 -6.37 -4.42
N ASN A 115 -15.95 -5.35 -5.27
CA ASN A 115 -16.72 -5.16 -6.51
C ASN A 115 -18.23 -5.18 -6.27
N TRP A 116 -18.67 -4.52 -5.21
CA TRP A 116 -20.08 -4.38 -4.82
C TRP A 116 -20.76 -5.71 -4.46
N ASN A 117 -20.00 -6.77 -4.17
CA ASN A 117 -20.55 -8.05 -3.74
C ASN A 117 -20.89 -8.02 -2.25
N TYR A 118 -22.18 -7.97 -1.90
CA TYR A 118 -22.64 -7.85 -0.52
C TYR A 118 -22.25 -9.02 0.37
N LYS A 119 -22.40 -10.27 -0.11
CA LYS A 119 -22.02 -11.47 0.67
C LYS A 119 -20.52 -11.48 1.00
N LYS A 120 -19.68 -11.16 0.02
CA LYS A 120 -18.23 -11.06 0.20
C LYS A 120 -17.89 -9.90 1.14
N THR A 121 -18.51 -8.74 0.95
CA THR A 121 -18.34 -7.54 1.78
C THR A 121 -18.64 -7.83 3.23
N HIS A 122 -19.81 -8.39 3.52
CA HIS A 122 -20.22 -8.80 4.86
C HIS A 122 -19.18 -9.72 5.51
N LYS A 123 -18.78 -10.79 4.82
CA LYS A 123 -17.75 -11.72 5.34
C LYS A 123 -16.41 -11.02 5.64
N ASN A 124 -15.97 -10.11 4.77
CA ASN A 124 -14.70 -9.40 4.93
C ASN A 124 -14.77 -8.39 6.08
N ILE A 125 -15.92 -7.74 6.27
CA ILE A 125 -16.19 -6.83 7.39
C ILE A 125 -16.06 -7.60 8.71
N LEU A 126 -16.79 -8.70 8.89
CA LEU A 126 -16.73 -9.49 10.13
C LEU A 126 -15.32 -9.98 10.43
N LYS A 127 -14.65 -10.57 9.43
CA LYS A 127 -13.25 -11.00 9.55
C LYS A 127 -12.33 -9.84 9.95
N THR A 128 -12.59 -8.62 9.48
CA THR A 128 -11.76 -7.46 9.82
C THR A 128 -12.00 -6.96 11.23
N VAL A 129 -13.25 -6.98 11.70
CA VAL A 129 -13.58 -6.64 13.10
C VAL A 129 -12.87 -7.62 14.04
N GLU A 130 -13.04 -8.92 13.81
CA GLU A 130 -12.37 -9.98 14.59
C GLU A 130 -10.84 -9.87 14.51
N TRP A 131 -10.27 -9.71 13.30
CA TRP A 131 -8.83 -9.57 13.13
C TRP A 131 -8.27 -8.35 13.87
N ARG A 132 -9.00 -7.23 13.87
CA ARG A 132 -8.52 -6.00 14.50
C ARG A 132 -8.33 -6.21 16.01
N GLU A 133 -9.23 -6.92 16.68
CA GLU A 133 -9.11 -7.25 18.11
C GLU A 133 -7.86 -8.09 18.42
N THR A 134 -7.34 -8.84 17.44
CA THR A 134 -6.14 -9.68 17.62
C THR A 134 -4.81 -8.95 17.40
N VAL A 135 -4.84 -7.77 16.76
CA VAL A 135 -3.62 -7.05 16.34
C VAL A 135 -3.56 -5.64 16.91
N HIS A 136 -4.70 -5.02 17.23
CA HIS A 136 -4.77 -3.64 17.68
C HIS A 136 -5.35 -3.54 19.10
N PRO A 137 -4.76 -2.73 20.01
CA PRO A 137 -3.61 -1.86 19.77
C PRO A 137 -2.28 -2.60 19.63
N VAL A 138 -1.33 -2.00 18.90
CA VAL A 138 0.04 -2.53 18.80
C VAL A 138 0.93 -1.82 19.83
N ILE A 139 1.38 -2.57 20.83
CA ILE A 139 2.32 -2.08 21.85
C ILE A 139 3.75 -2.45 21.43
N LEU A 140 4.64 -1.46 21.41
CA LEU A 140 6.02 -1.62 21.01
C LEU A 140 6.83 -2.31 22.11
N ASN A 141 7.38 -3.48 21.82
CA ASN A 141 8.40 -4.11 22.67
C ASN A 141 9.81 -3.59 22.34
N ASP A 142 10.83 -4.04 23.08
CA ASP A 142 12.20 -3.55 22.89
C ASP A 142 12.80 -3.89 21.52
N ASN A 143 12.54 -5.10 20.99
CA ASN A 143 12.97 -5.49 19.65
C ASN A 143 12.34 -4.59 18.57
N MET A 144 11.07 -4.22 18.77
CA MET A 144 10.34 -3.31 17.90
C MET A 144 10.93 -1.89 17.97
N LYS A 145 11.23 -1.38 19.16
CA LYS A 145 11.91 -0.08 19.30
C LYS A 145 13.28 -0.10 18.61
N GLU A 146 14.04 -1.18 18.78
CA GLU A 146 15.32 -1.37 18.09
C GLU A 146 15.18 -1.38 16.55
N LEU A 147 14.13 -2.01 16.01
CA LEU A 147 13.82 -1.96 14.58
C LEU A 147 13.54 -0.52 14.10
N LEU A 148 12.77 0.26 14.87
CA LEU A 148 12.45 1.66 14.53
C LEU A 148 13.71 2.54 14.56
N ASP A 149 14.46 2.47 15.66
CA ASP A 149 15.66 3.28 15.89
C ASP A 149 16.75 3.06 14.84
N ASN A 150 16.80 1.85 14.27
CA ASN A 150 17.77 1.48 13.22
C ASN A 150 17.20 1.56 11.80
N GLY A 151 16.00 2.11 11.61
CA GLY A 151 15.46 2.42 10.29
C GLY A 151 14.95 1.21 9.51
N TYR A 152 14.47 0.17 10.19
CA TYR A 152 13.74 -0.91 9.53
C TYR A 152 12.52 -0.37 8.77
N MET A 153 11.76 0.52 9.41
CA MET A 153 10.73 1.35 8.78
C MET A 153 10.75 2.75 9.38
N TYR A 154 10.52 3.74 8.53
CA TYR A 154 10.50 5.15 8.93
C TYR A 154 9.69 5.98 7.95
N ILE A 155 9.29 7.18 8.36
CA ILE A 155 8.58 8.15 7.52
C ILE A 155 9.54 9.28 7.21
N HIS A 156 9.64 9.62 5.93
CA HIS A 156 10.48 10.71 5.46
C HIS A 156 9.79 11.49 4.33
N GLY A 157 9.20 12.63 4.67
CA GLY A 157 8.52 13.49 3.71
C GLY A 157 7.15 13.00 3.24
N ARG A 158 6.58 13.73 2.29
CA ARG A 158 5.25 13.48 1.70
C ARG A 158 5.26 13.69 0.18
N ASP A 159 4.36 13.03 -0.52
CA ASP A 159 4.17 13.25 -1.97
C ASP A 159 3.50 14.60 -2.27
N ARG A 160 3.35 14.94 -3.56
CA ARG A 160 2.66 16.15 -4.03
C ARG A 160 1.18 16.22 -3.66
N HIS A 161 0.60 15.19 -3.05
CA HIS A 161 -0.78 15.22 -2.54
C HIS A 161 -0.79 15.02 -1.02
N PHE A 162 0.33 15.38 -0.39
CA PHE A 162 0.58 15.30 1.04
C PHE A 162 0.46 13.87 1.61
N ARG A 163 0.51 12.84 0.79
CA ARG A 163 0.49 11.44 1.25
C ARG A 163 1.85 11.09 1.87
N PRO A 164 1.89 10.45 3.05
CA PRO A 164 3.15 10.05 3.66
C PRO A 164 3.98 9.15 2.75
N LEU A 165 5.29 9.35 2.76
CA LEU A 165 6.27 8.43 2.20
C LEU A 165 6.78 7.53 3.33
N CYS A 166 6.33 6.28 3.33
CA CYS A 166 6.77 5.27 4.30
C CYS A 166 7.88 4.43 3.67
N PHE A 167 9.06 4.46 4.27
CA PHE A 167 10.22 3.71 3.82
C PHE A 167 10.40 2.44 4.64
N SER A 168 10.98 1.41 4.03
CA SER A 168 11.43 0.20 4.72
C SER A 168 12.80 -0.23 4.21
N ASN A 169 13.71 -0.57 5.12
CA ASN A 169 15.01 -1.13 4.81
C ASN A 169 15.06 -2.60 5.25
N THR A 170 14.86 -3.50 4.30
CA THR A 170 14.71 -4.94 4.63
C THR A 170 16.02 -5.60 5.07
N LYS A 171 17.17 -4.97 4.84
CA LYS A 171 18.48 -5.41 5.35
C LYS A 171 18.49 -5.51 6.88
N MET A 172 17.76 -4.61 7.56
CA MET A 172 17.69 -4.55 9.03
C MET A 172 17.14 -5.83 9.65
N ILE A 173 16.23 -6.55 8.96
CA ILE A 173 15.72 -7.86 9.42
C ILE A 173 16.88 -8.82 9.71
N THR A 174 17.90 -8.82 8.85
CA THR A 174 19.04 -9.72 8.99
C THR A 174 20.17 -9.16 9.84
N GLU A 175 20.36 -7.84 9.87
CA GLU A 175 21.47 -7.21 10.59
C GLU A 175 21.22 -7.12 12.09
N LEU A 176 19.98 -6.84 12.50
CA LEU A 176 19.61 -6.75 13.91
C LEU A 176 19.31 -8.12 14.53
N GLY A 177 19.08 -9.15 13.70
CA GLY A 177 18.76 -10.49 14.18
C GLY A 177 17.41 -10.60 14.91
N VAL A 178 16.54 -9.58 14.76
CA VAL A 178 15.21 -9.53 15.36
C VAL A 178 14.29 -10.59 14.76
N GLY A 179 13.41 -11.15 15.59
CA GLY A 179 12.44 -12.16 15.19
C GLY A 179 11.47 -11.66 14.11
N ILE A 180 11.02 -12.56 13.23
CA ILE A 180 10.09 -12.18 12.17
C ILE A 180 8.74 -11.73 12.69
N ASP A 181 8.27 -12.26 13.82
CA ASP A 181 6.98 -11.85 14.41
C ASP A 181 7.02 -10.40 14.91
N ASP A 182 8.16 -9.95 15.46
CA ASP A 182 8.38 -8.54 15.81
C ASP A 182 8.44 -7.66 14.57
N CYS A 183 9.08 -8.12 13.48
CA CYS A 183 9.08 -7.39 12.21
C CYS A 183 7.66 -7.25 11.62
N VAL A 184 6.84 -8.30 11.69
CA VAL A 184 5.43 -8.26 11.23
C VAL A 184 4.59 -7.35 12.13
N SER A 185 4.77 -7.43 13.45
CA SER A 185 4.09 -6.54 14.40
C SER A 185 4.48 -5.09 14.17
N MET A 186 5.76 -4.83 13.84
CA MET A 186 6.23 -3.51 13.45
C MET A 186 5.56 -3.00 12.17
N CYS A 187 5.33 -3.86 11.18
CA CYS A 187 4.56 -3.49 9.99
C CYS A 187 3.13 -3.07 10.34
N TRP A 188 2.49 -3.77 11.27
CA TRP A 188 1.15 -3.40 11.73
C TRP A 188 1.15 -2.09 12.51
N PHE A 189 2.09 -1.90 13.43
CA PHE A 189 2.29 -0.63 14.12
C PHE A 189 2.39 0.53 13.11
N MET A 190 3.29 0.41 12.13
CA MET A 190 3.50 1.44 11.12
C MET A 190 2.23 1.71 10.28
N CYS A 191 1.48 0.66 9.91
CA CYS A 191 0.21 0.82 9.20
C CYS A 191 -0.82 1.60 10.02
N PHE A 192 -0.99 1.28 11.32
CA PHE A 192 -1.94 1.98 12.18
C PHE A 192 -1.47 3.41 12.47
N TYR A 193 -0.18 3.59 12.75
CA TYR A 193 0.44 4.90 12.94
C TYR A 193 0.20 5.82 11.73
N LEU A 194 0.41 5.32 10.50
CA LEU A 194 0.10 6.06 9.27
C LEU A 194 -1.38 6.46 9.18
N ILE A 195 -2.29 5.54 9.52
CA ILE A 195 -3.74 5.76 9.42
C ILE A 195 -4.23 6.78 10.46
N GLU A 196 -3.69 6.73 11.67
CA GLU A 196 -4.19 7.46 12.82
C GLU A 196 -3.49 8.79 13.02
N GLN A 197 -2.21 8.89 12.66
CA GLN A 197 -1.40 10.10 12.89
C GLN A 197 -1.10 10.89 11.64
N LEU A 198 -1.00 10.25 10.46
CA LEU A 198 -0.46 10.91 9.27
C LEU A 198 -1.47 11.05 8.11
N CYS A 199 -2.56 10.29 8.16
CA CYS A 199 -3.71 10.41 7.27
C CYS A 199 -4.74 11.39 7.85
N VAL A 200 -5.33 12.20 6.98
CA VAL A 200 -6.43 13.11 7.30
C VAL A 200 -7.70 12.64 6.58
N PRO A 201 -8.75 12.22 7.31
CA PRO A 201 -10.00 11.75 6.71
C PRO A 201 -10.56 12.73 5.68
N GLY A 202 -10.94 12.22 4.51
CA GLY A 202 -11.46 13.03 3.40
C GLY A 202 -10.46 13.90 2.65
N LYS A 203 -9.19 13.98 3.08
CA LYS A 203 -8.14 14.76 2.40
C LYS A 203 -6.96 13.89 1.95
N VAL A 204 -6.37 13.17 2.90
CA VAL A 204 -5.18 12.32 2.70
C VAL A 204 -5.45 10.99 3.37
N GLU A 205 -5.87 9.97 2.61
CA GLU A 205 -6.23 8.67 3.19
C GLU A 205 -5.35 7.51 2.72
N ASN A 206 -4.28 7.85 1.99
CA ASN A 206 -3.36 6.93 1.35
C ASN A 206 -1.90 7.29 1.62
N TRP A 207 -1.00 6.33 1.42
CA TRP A 207 0.44 6.52 1.49
C TRP A 207 1.17 5.80 0.36
N LEU A 208 2.42 6.17 0.15
CA LEU A 208 3.35 5.44 -0.70
C LEU A 208 4.23 4.57 0.20
N PHE A 209 4.50 3.35 -0.25
CA PHE A 209 5.38 2.43 0.46
C PHE A 209 6.62 2.19 -0.40
N ILE A 210 7.77 2.62 0.11
CA ILE A 210 9.07 2.57 -0.55
C ILE A 210 9.94 1.56 0.19
N SER A 211 10.40 0.53 -0.50
CA SER A 211 11.10 -0.58 0.12
C SER A 211 12.43 -0.81 -0.56
N ASP A 212 13.52 -0.65 0.19
CA ASP A 212 14.83 -1.09 -0.24
C ASP A 212 15.01 -2.58 0.08
N LEU A 213 15.13 -3.37 -0.98
CA LEU A 213 15.39 -4.81 -0.92
C LEU A 213 16.87 -5.17 -1.06
N GLY A 214 17.75 -4.18 -1.09
CA GLY A 214 19.20 -4.33 -1.12
C GLY A 214 19.72 -5.05 0.12
N GLY A 215 20.67 -5.98 -0.07
CA GLY A 215 21.26 -6.75 1.02
C GLY A 215 20.36 -7.83 1.62
N LEU A 216 19.12 -7.99 1.12
CA LEU A 216 18.19 -9.00 1.64
C LEU A 216 18.62 -10.43 1.26
N SER A 217 18.89 -11.25 2.27
CA SER A 217 19.26 -12.65 2.07
C SER A 217 18.04 -13.50 1.72
N LEU A 218 17.91 -13.91 0.46
CA LEU A 218 16.80 -14.73 -0.04
C LEU A 218 16.60 -16.05 0.74
N SER A 219 17.69 -16.66 1.22
CA SER A 219 17.64 -17.89 2.02
C SER A 219 17.02 -17.70 3.40
N LYS A 220 17.06 -16.47 3.93
CA LYS A 220 16.51 -16.10 5.23
C LYS A 220 15.12 -15.48 5.11
N LEU A 221 14.57 -15.38 3.90
CA LEU A 221 13.26 -14.76 3.69
C LEU A 221 12.13 -15.62 4.26
N PRO A 222 11.33 -15.07 5.19
CA PRO A 222 10.22 -15.78 5.80
C PRO A 222 8.99 -15.70 4.89
N SER A 223 9.05 -16.35 3.73
CA SER A 223 8.02 -16.29 2.67
C SER A 223 6.59 -16.58 3.15
N LYS A 224 6.43 -17.46 4.16
CA LYS A 224 5.13 -17.73 4.79
C LYS A 224 4.57 -16.51 5.53
N HIS A 225 5.39 -15.82 6.31
CA HIS A 225 5.00 -14.61 7.05
C HIS A 225 4.70 -13.47 6.08
N ILE A 226 5.55 -13.27 5.07
CA ILE A 226 5.31 -12.26 4.02
C ILE A 226 3.99 -12.51 3.30
N LYS A 227 3.72 -13.76 2.90
CA LYS A 227 2.45 -14.12 2.26
C LYS A 227 1.26 -13.88 3.20
N LYS A 228 1.34 -14.31 4.46
CA LYS A 228 0.29 -14.11 5.47
C LYS A 228 -0.01 -12.61 5.66
N PHE A 229 1.01 -11.83 5.97
CA PHE A 229 0.90 -10.38 6.15
C PHE A 229 0.31 -9.71 4.91
N THR A 230 0.80 -10.06 3.71
CA THR A 230 0.29 -9.44 2.47
C THR A 230 -1.19 -9.73 2.24
N LEU A 231 -1.64 -10.96 2.52
CA LEU A 231 -3.04 -11.34 2.39
C LEU A 231 -3.93 -10.68 3.44
N GLU A 232 -3.46 -10.57 4.68
CA GLU A 232 -4.18 -9.86 5.73
C GLU A 232 -4.23 -8.35 5.46
N ALA A 233 -3.11 -7.74 5.07
CA ALA A 233 -3.04 -6.31 4.78
C ALA A 233 -3.96 -5.94 3.61
N GLN A 234 -3.98 -6.74 2.54
CA GLN A 234 -4.91 -6.49 1.45
C GLN A 234 -6.36 -6.73 1.86
N ASP A 235 -6.67 -7.64 2.79
CA ASP A 235 -8.05 -7.93 3.23
C ASP A 235 -8.59 -6.85 4.17
N HIS A 236 -7.74 -6.30 5.03
CA HIS A 236 -8.14 -5.43 6.13
C HIS A 236 -7.87 -3.95 5.86
N LEU A 237 -6.81 -3.62 5.11
CA LEU A 237 -6.41 -2.23 4.82
C LEU A 237 -6.84 -1.80 3.40
N LYS A 238 -8.14 -1.96 3.10
CA LYS A 238 -8.73 -1.65 1.79
C LYS A 238 -8.53 -0.19 1.39
N CYS A 239 -8.11 0.02 0.13
CA CYS A 239 -7.98 1.33 -0.51
C CYS A 239 -7.02 2.29 0.23
N ARG A 240 -5.93 1.77 0.82
CA ARG A 240 -4.94 2.56 1.56
C ARG A 240 -3.65 2.83 0.78
N ILE A 241 -3.18 1.88 0.00
CA ILE A 241 -1.93 2.07 -0.75
C ILE A 241 -2.17 2.88 -2.03
N ARG A 242 -1.35 3.93 -2.23
CA ARG A 242 -1.29 4.67 -3.50
C ARG A 242 -0.36 3.99 -4.51
N LYS A 243 0.84 3.61 -4.07
CA LYS A 243 1.88 2.98 -4.88
C LYS A 243 2.87 2.21 -3.99
N PHE A 244 3.38 1.08 -4.48
CA PHE A 244 4.52 0.38 -3.91
C PHE A 244 5.73 0.58 -4.83
N PHE A 245 6.87 0.97 -4.25
CA PHE A 245 8.17 0.97 -4.91
C PHE A 245 9.08 -0.03 -4.20
N TYR A 246 9.60 -0.99 -4.94
CA TYR A 246 10.61 -1.94 -4.46
C TYR A 246 11.92 -1.68 -5.21
N PHE A 247 12.91 -1.14 -4.53
CA PHE A 247 14.24 -0.83 -5.06
C PHE A 247 15.20 -2.00 -4.89
N ASN A 248 16.32 -1.97 -5.63
CA ASN A 248 17.37 -2.97 -5.55
C ASN A 248 16.87 -4.42 -5.74
N THR A 249 15.89 -4.61 -6.62
CA THR A 249 15.25 -5.92 -6.85
C THR A 249 16.16 -6.88 -7.62
N THR A 250 16.72 -7.85 -6.91
CA THR A 250 17.47 -8.96 -7.51
C THR A 250 16.56 -9.88 -8.33
N LEU A 251 17.14 -10.67 -9.24
CA LEU A 251 16.38 -11.65 -10.03
C LEU A 251 15.59 -12.63 -9.15
N GLY A 252 16.18 -13.07 -8.03
CA GLY A 252 15.51 -13.99 -7.10
C GLY A 252 14.30 -13.36 -6.39
N LEU A 253 14.36 -12.07 -6.05
CA LEU A 253 13.20 -11.35 -5.50
C LEU A 253 12.05 -11.27 -6.50
N ARG A 254 12.36 -11.05 -7.79
CA ARG A 254 11.34 -11.05 -8.86
C ARG A 254 10.68 -12.42 -9.02
N VAL A 255 11.44 -13.50 -8.87
CA VAL A 255 10.90 -14.87 -8.86
C VAL A 255 9.96 -15.08 -7.67
N ILE A 256 10.34 -14.65 -6.46
CA ILE A 256 9.47 -14.73 -5.28
C ILE A 256 8.17 -13.94 -5.50
N TYR A 257 8.27 -12.72 -6.02
CA TYR A 257 7.08 -11.93 -6.36
C TYR A 257 6.19 -12.64 -7.38
N ALA A 258 6.75 -13.28 -8.40
CA ALA A 258 5.97 -14.05 -9.37
C ALA A 258 5.15 -15.19 -8.72
N PHE A 259 5.62 -15.79 -7.62
CA PHE A 259 4.86 -16.79 -6.86
C PHE A 259 3.80 -16.20 -5.91
N ILE A 260 4.01 -14.99 -5.39
CA ILE A 260 3.06 -14.32 -4.48
C ILE A 260 1.97 -13.59 -5.28
N SER A 261 2.34 -12.99 -6.41
CA SER A 261 1.47 -12.16 -7.21
C SER A 261 0.12 -12.82 -7.58
N PRO A 262 -0.01 -14.13 -7.89
CA PRO A 262 -1.31 -14.72 -8.21
C PRO A 262 -2.37 -14.56 -7.11
N PHE A 263 -1.95 -14.39 -5.86
CA PHE A 263 -2.83 -14.21 -4.71
C PHE A 263 -3.16 -12.75 -4.40
N LEU A 264 -2.52 -11.80 -5.11
CA LEU A 264 -2.75 -10.37 -4.92
C LEU A 264 -3.93 -9.88 -5.76
N ASP A 265 -4.72 -8.99 -5.15
CA ASP A 265 -5.76 -8.25 -5.87
C ASP A 265 -5.16 -7.47 -7.04
N LYS A 266 -5.94 -7.33 -8.13
CA LYS A 266 -5.49 -6.67 -9.36
C LYS A 266 -4.94 -5.25 -9.10
N ALA A 267 -5.62 -4.48 -8.24
CA ALA A 267 -5.20 -3.13 -7.88
C ALA A 267 -3.82 -3.10 -7.21
N ILE A 268 -3.47 -4.10 -6.40
CA ILE A 268 -2.14 -4.17 -5.77
C ILE A 268 -1.06 -4.41 -6.83
N LYS A 269 -1.31 -5.32 -7.77
CA LYS A 269 -0.36 -5.59 -8.87
C LYS A 269 -0.08 -4.35 -9.72
N GLU A 270 -1.12 -3.60 -10.06
CA GLU A 270 -1.00 -2.37 -10.87
C GLU A 270 -0.29 -1.24 -10.12
N LYS A 271 -0.32 -1.26 -8.79
CA LYS A 271 0.37 -0.30 -7.92
C LYS A 271 1.81 -0.69 -7.60
N THR A 272 2.24 -1.91 -7.91
CA THR A 272 3.58 -2.40 -7.61
C THR A 272 4.58 -2.05 -8.71
N CYS A 273 5.59 -1.27 -8.36
CA CYS A 273 6.76 -1.00 -9.18
C CYS A 273 7.98 -1.71 -8.59
N MET A 274 8.64 -2.57 -9.37
CA MET A 274 9.86 -3.29 -8.98
C MET A 274 11.04 -2.81 -9.82
N VAL A 275 11.98 -2.13 -9.18
CA VAL A 275 13.11 -1.43 -9.79
C VAL A 275 14.40 -2.13 -9.41
N LYS A 276 15.33 -2.32 -10.36
CA LYS A 276 16.60 -3.01 -10.09
C LYS A 276 17.62 -2.06 -9.48
N GLU A 277 17.56 -0.82 -9.89
CA GLU A 277 18.38 0.31 -9.48
C GLU A 277 17.95 0.81 -8.09
N PRO A 278 18.80 1.60 -7.41
CA PRO A 278 18.46 2.21 -6.12
C PRO A 278 17.55 3.44 -6.24
N TYR A 279 17.31 3.94 -7.46
CA TYR A 279 16.47 5.11 -7.73
C TYR A 279 15.49 4.85 -8.89
N CYS A 280 14.44 5.67 -8.99
CA CYS A 280 13.42 5.55 -10.03
C CYS A 280 12.75 6.91 -10.29
N ASP A 281 12.81 7.38 -11.55
CA ASP A 281 12.20 8.65 -11.95
C ASP A 281 10.68 8.66 -11.70
N GLU A 282 10.00 7.51 -11.80
CA GLU A 282 8.57 7.39 -11.49
C GLU A 282 8.28 7.83 -10.04
N LEU A 283 9.17 7.61 -9.08
CA LEU A 283 8.98 8.09 -7.70
C LEU A 283 8.93 9.63 -7.65
N LEU A 284 9.77 10.30 -8.45
CA LEU A 284 9.83 11.76 -8.54
C LEU A 284 8.66 12.34 -9.34
N GLU A 285 7.87 11.54 -10.05
CA GLU A 285 6.57 11.96 -10.58
C GLU A 285 5.53 12.10 -9.45
N PHE A 286 5.67 11.34 -8.36
CA PHE A 286 4.76 11.43 -7.20
C PHE A 286 5.17 12.50 -6.19
N ALA A 287 6.46 12.59 -5.87
CA ALA A 287 6.96 13.46 -4.81
C ALA A 287 7.91 14.53 -5.35
N HIS A 288 7.91 15.70 -4.71
CA HIS A 288 8.91 16.74 -4.96
C HIS A 288 10.31 16.21 -4.58
N PRO A 289 11.39 16.49 -5.35
CA PRO A 289 12.72 15.97 -5.06
C PRO A 289 13.20 16.26 -3.63
N SER A 290 12.91 17.43 -3.07
CA SER A 290 13.30 17.78 -1.70
C SER A 290 12.55 17.01 -0.60
N GLN A 291 11.56 16.17 -0.96
CA GLN A 291 10.88 15.23 -0.05
C GLN A 291 11.49 13.83 -0.03
N VAL A 292 12.32 13.49 -1.03
CA VAL A 292 12.86 12.15 -1.26
C VAL A 292 14.37 12.14 -0.99
N GLU A 293 14.86 11.14 -0.28
CA GLU A 293 16.30 10.97 0.00
C GLU A 293 17.12 10.83 -1.29
N LYS A 294 18.36 11.34 -1.28
CA LYS A 294 19.32 11.26 -2.40
C LYS A 294 19.54 9.84 -2.90
N ARG A 295 19.61 8.86 -2.00
CA ARG A 295 19.80 7.44 -2.39
C ARG A 295 18.67 6.87 -3.25
N PHE A 296 17.47 7.46 -3.19
CA PHE A 296 16.32 7.11 -4.02
C PHE A 296 16.11 8.06 -5.21
N GLY A 297 17.04 8.99 -5.42
CA GLY A 297 17.06 9.93 -6.55
C GLY A 297 16.50 11.32 -6.26
N GLY A 298 16.14 11.63 -5.01
CA GLY A 298 15.72 12.98 -4.64
C GLY A 298 16.87 13.91 -4.25
N ASP A 299 16.52 15.03 -3.62
CA ASP A 299 17.46 16.07 -3.18
C ASP A 299 17.61 16.15 -1.65
N ALA A 300 16.73 15.49 -0.89
CA ALA A 300 16.82 15.48 0.57
C ALA A 300 18.01 14.64 1.04
N GLU A 301 18.65 15.06 2.14
CA GLU A 301 19.73 14.25 2.74
C GLU A 301 19.21 12.88 3.19
N ASP A 302 20.06 11.86 3.05
CA ASP A 302 19.75 10.52 3.52
C ASP A 302 19.59 10.52 5.05
N VAL A 303 18.59 9.81 5.54
CA VAL A 303 18.24 9.80 6.96
C VAL A 303 19.23 8.96 7.77
N GLU A 304 19.77 9.55 8.84
CA GLU A 304 20.60 8.84 9.84
C GLU A 304 19.87 8.62 11.18
N VAL A 305 18.81 9.42 11.44
CA VAL A 305 17.97 9.31 12.63
C VAL A 305 16.55 9.04 12.19
N PHE A 306 16.09 7.81 12.42
CA PHE A 306 14.87 7.28 11.82
C PHE A 306 13.60 7.54 12.64
N TRP A 307 13.76 7.89 13.92
CA TRP A 307 12.64 8.18 14.82
C TRP A 307 12.96 9.40 15.73
N PRO A 308 11.98 10.28 16.02
CA PRO A 308 10.62 10.33 15.48
C PRO A 308 10.57 10.68 13.98
N PRO A 309 9.42 10.46 13.31
CA PRO A 309 9.21 10.83 11.91
C PRO A 309 9.62 12.28 11.61
N PHE A 310 10.09 12.51 10.38
CA PHE A 310 10.56 13.81 9.93
C PHE A 310 10.07 14.13 8.51
N CYS A 311 9.88 15.42 8.22
CA CYS A 311 9.61 15.94 6.88
C CYS A 311 10.71 16.94 6.50
N PRO A 312 11.47 16.70 5.42
CA PRO A 312 12.68 17.46 5.10
C PRO A 312 12.44 18.88 4.59
N SER A 313 11.31 19.15 3.94
CA SER A 313 10.98 20.47 3.41
C SER A 313 9.47 20.73 3.46
N ASP A 314 9.09 21.99 3.27
CA ASP A 314 7.70 22.42 3.06
C ASP A 314 7.35 22.53 1.54
N GLU A 315 8.18 21.99 0.66
CA GLU A 315 8.00 22.05 -0.79
C GLU A 315 7.25 20.83 -1.33
N TYR A 316 6.17 21.09 -2.07
CA TYR A 316 5.25 20.06 -2.57
C TYR A 316 4.72 20.34 -3.99
N ASP A 317 5.33 21.29 -4.71
CA ASP A 317 4.81 21.85 -5.98
C ASP A 317 3.40 22.47 -5.85
N HIS A 318 3.07 23.00 -4.66
CA HIS A 318 1.88 23.82 -4.43
C HIS A 318 2.31 25.25 -4.11
N ASP A 319 1.76 26.22 -4.83
CA ASP A 319 1.78 27.61 -4.38
C ASP A 319 0.70 27.78 -3.30
N PRO A 320 1.02 28.32 -2.11
CA PRO A 320 0.00 28.64 -1.10
C PRO A 320 -1.17 29.48 -1.64
N ASP A 321 -0.90 30.33 -2.64
CA ASP A 321 -1.90 31.20 -3.27
C ASP A 321 -2.73 30.46 -4.34
N ASP A 322 -2.24 29.33 -4.87
CA ASP A 322 -2.94 28.47 -5.85
C ASP A 322 -3.87 27.44 -5.20
N ILE A 323 -3.86 27.33 -3.86
CA ILE A 323 -4.79 26.45 -3.14
C ILE A 323 -6.17 27.13 -3.08
N GLU A 324 -6.88 27.10 -4.22
CA GLU A 324 -8.28 27.48 -4.28
C GLU A 324 -9.12 26.58 -3.35
N ASP A 325 -10.19 27.13 -2.78
CA ASP A 325 -11.26 26.36 -2.13
C ASP A 325 -11.97 25.48 -3.17
N HIS A 326 -11.30 24.41 -3.60
CA HIS A 326 -11.88 23.42 -4.49
C HIS A 326 -12.83 22.54 -3.67
N GLU A 327 -14.11 22.93 -3.58
CA GLU A 327 -15.13 21.99 -3.13
C GLU A 327 -15.19 20.80 -4.09
N PRO A 328 -15.00 19.55 -3.61
CA PRO A 328 -15.10 18.36 -4.45
C PRO A 328 -16.46 18.32 -5.14
N SER A 329 -16.49 18.45 -6.47
CA SER A 329 -17.74 18.60 -7.21
C SER A 329 -18.08 17.31 -7.94
N ILE A 330 -18.77 16.39 -7.26
CA ILE A 330 -19.22 15.13 -7.88
C ILE A 330 -20.05 15.36 -9.14
N GLU A 331 -20.74 16.50 -9.25
CA GLU A 331 -21.44 16.90 -10.47
C GLU A 331 -20.53 16.96 -11.72
N LYS A 332 -19.30 17.46 -11.63
CA LYS A 332 -18.38 17.51 -12.78
C LYS A 332 -18.02 16.10 -13.23
N VAL A 333 -17.75 15.22 -12.27
CA VAL A 333 -17.43 13.80 -12.50
C VAL A 333 -18.61 13.08 -13.17
N GLU A 334 -19.83 13.26 -12.64
CA GLU A 334 -21.03 12.66 -13.20
C GLU A 334 -21.38 13.20 -14.59
N LYS A 335 -21.23 14.52 -14.80
CA LYS A 335 -21.45 15.16 -16.11
C LYS A 335 -20.49 14.59 -17.16
N LYS A 336 -19.21 14.37 -16.83
CA LYS A 336 -18.21 13.73 -17.73
C LYS A 336 -18.56 12.26 -18.03
N ARG A 337 -19.11 11.53 -17.06
CA ARG A 337 -19.60 10.14 -17.26
C ARG A 337 -20.89 10.08 -18.09
N LYS A 338 -21.82 11.03 -17.90
CA LYS A 338 -23.08 11.14 -18.66
C LYS A 338 -22.80 11.62 -20.11
N SER A 339 -21.89 12.56 -20.32
CA SER A 339 -21.50 13.05 -21.66
C SER A 339 -20.76 12.00 -22.50
N SER A 340 -19.84 11.25 -21.90
CA SER A 340 -19.14 10.13 -22.57
C SER A 340 -20.07 8.97 -22.95
N LYS A 341 -21.08 8.66 -22.10
CA LYS A 341 -22.17 7.73 -22.46
C LYS A 341 -23.01 8.26 -23.62
N LYS A 342 -23.36 9.56 -23.64
CA LYS A 342 -24.15 10.20 -24.71
C LYS A 342 -23.39 10.22 -26.05
N SER A 343 -22.08 10.51 -26.03
CA SER A 343 -21.18 10.45 -27.20
C SER A 343 -21.03 9.04 -27.79
N LYS A 344 -20.99 7.99 -26.95
CA LYS A 344 -21.00 6.60 -27.44
C LYS A 344 -22.36 6.21 -28.00
N LYS A 345 -23.47 6.67 -27.40
CA LYS A 345 -24.82 6.40 -27.90
C LYS A 345 -25.11 7.12 -29.22
N SER A 346 -24.60 8.34 -29.41
CA SER A 346 -24.71 9.08 -30.67
C SER A 346 -23.84 8.48 -31.79
N LYS A 347 -22.65 7.95 -31.48
CA LYS A 347 -21.83 7.19 -32.44
C LYS A 347 -22.44 5.85 -32.85
N VAL A 348 -23.30 5.25 -32.02
CA VAL A 348 -24.04 4.03 -32.35
C VAL A 348 -25.35 4.34 -33.11
N GLN A 349 -25.91 5.55 -32.98
CA GLN A 349 -27.13 5.97 -33.68
C GLN A 349 -26.89 6.70 -35.01
N LYS A 350 -25.71 7.28 -35.24
CA LYS A 350 -25.28 7.72 -36.57
C LYS A 350 -24.46 6.61 -37.22
N GLY A 351 -25.13 5.77 -38.00
CA GLY A 351 -24.45 4.90 -38.95
C GLY A 351 -23.71 5.76 -39.98
N GLU A 352 -22.39 5.81 -39.87
CA GLU A 352 -21.51 5.98 -41.01
C GLU A 352 -20.78 4.65 -41.16
N GLU A 353 -21.17 3.88 -42.19
CA GLU A 353 -20.39 2.76 -42.69
C GLU A 353 -19.04 3.31 -43.18
N ALA A 354 -17.99 3.09 -42.39
CA ALA A 354 -16.63 3.15 -42.90
C ALA A 354 -16.36 1.87 -43.73
N PRO A 355 -15.60 1.94 -44.83
CA PRO A 355 -15.30 0.76 -45.65
C PRO A 355 -14.61 -0.31 -44.80
N VAL A 356 -15.06 -1.55 -44.98
CA VAL A 356 -14.39 -2.74 -44.43
C VAL A 356 -13.02 -2.86 -45.11
N GLU A 357 -11.99 -2.31 -44.48
CA GLU A 357 -10.62 -2.71 -44.73
C GLU A 357 -10.38 -4.00 -43.93
N SER A 358 -10.10 -5.09 -44.65
CA SER A 358 -9.89 -6.41 -44.10
C SER A 358 -8.76 -6.40 -43.05
N ALA A 359 -9.11 -6.64 -41.79
CA ALA A 359 -8.14 -6.94 -40.76
C ALA A 359 -7.35 -8.22 -41.14
N PRO A 360 -6.01 -8.25 -40.99
CA PRO A 360 -5.27 -9.49 -41.11
C PRO A 360 -5.70 -10.45 -40.00
N ALA A 361 -5.90 -11.72 -40.37
CA ALA A 361 -6.33 -12.79 -39.49
C ALA A 361 -5.43 -12.90 -38.24
N PRO A 362 -5.98 -13.23 -37.06
CA PRO A 362 -5.19 -13.46 -35.86
C PRO A 362 -4.23 -14.63 -36.09
N GLN A 363 -2.93 -14.35 -36.05
CA GLN A 363 -1.90 -15.38 -36.05
C GLN A 363 -2.07 -16.22 -34.77
N THR A 364 -2.41 -17.49 -34.97
CA THR A 364 -2.58 -18.49 -33.93
C THR A 364 -1.26 -18.79 -33.24
N PHE A 365 -1.16 -18.44 -31.95
CA PHE A 365 -0.06 -18.81 -31.05
C PHE A 365 -0.11 -20.30 -30.64
N ALA A 366 -0.29 -21.21 -31.58
CA ALA A 366 -0.40 -22.65 -31.31
C ALA A 366 0.85 -23.47 -31.71
N THR A 367 1.85 -22.89 -32.37
CA THR A 367 3.01 -23.63 -32.90
C THR A 367 4.30 -23.51 -32.08
N SER A 368 4.25 -22.89 -30.89
CA SER A 368 5.42 -22.73 -30.00
C SER A 368 5.58 -23.86 -28.97
N MET A 369 4.53 -24.60 -28.62
CA MET A 369 4.60 -25.62 -27.56
C MET A 369 5.05 -27.00 -28.05
N ASP A 370 4.83 -27.34 -29.32
CA ASP A 370 5.22 -28.65 -29.87
C ASP A 370 6.71 -28.70 -30.24
N LYS A 371 7.30 -27.59 -30.70
CA LYS A 371 8.76 -27.49 -30.92
C LYS A 371 9.58 -27.55 -29.63
N GLN A 372 9.07 -27.05 -28.50
CA GLN A 372 9.76 -27.18 -27.21
C GLN A 372 9.68 -28.60 -26.62
N LYS A 373 8.63 -29.37 -26.93
CA LYS A 373 8.52 -30.77 -26.51
C LYS A 373 9.45 -31.70 -27.31
N GLU A 374 9.69 -31.43 -28.60
CA GLU A 374 10.67 -32.20 -29.40
C GLU A 374 12.13 -31.94 -28.98
N ILE A 375 12.50 -30.67 -28.74
CA ILE A 375 13.87 -30.30 -28.32
C ILE A 375 14.22 -30.87 -26.93
N THR A 376 13.22 -31.05 -26.06
CA THR A 376 13.42 -31.64 -24.72
C THR A 376 13.56 -33.17 -24.78
N LYS A 377 12.90 -33.84 -25.74
CA LYS A 377 13.05 -35.30 -25.98
C LYS A 377 14.41 -35.65 -26.59
N GLU A 378 14.95 -34.81 -27.47
CA GLU A 378 16.23 -35.08 -28.13
C GLU A 378 17.44 -34.85 -27.19
N ARG A 379 17.31 -33.98 -26.18
CA ARG A 379 18.35 -33.74 -25.15
C ARG A 379 18.42 -34.82 -24.07
N MET A 380 17.39 -35.66 -23.91
CA MET A 380 17.39 -36.76 -22.94
C MET A 380 17.95 -38.09 -23.49
N SER A 381 18.15 -38.23 -24.81
CA SER A 381 18.68 -39.46 -25.42
C SER A 381 20.22 -39.51 -25.56
N LYS A 382 20.94 -38.43 -25.21
CA LYS A 382 22.40 -38.32 -25.40
C LYS A 382 23.18 -38.00 -24.11
N ARG A 383 22.85 -38.64 -22.99
CA ARG A 383 23.73 -38.65 -21.80
C ARG A 383 24.58 -39.92 -21.76
N PRO A 384 25.92 -39.82 -21.64
CA PRO A 384 26.75 -40.99 -21.41
C PRO A 384 26.53 -41.53 -19.99
N VAL A 385 26.43 -42.86 -19.89
CA VAL A 385 26.30 -43.60 -18.63
C VAL A 385 27.60 -43.48 -17.82
N PRO A 386 27.57 -43.02 -16.55
CA PRO A 386 28.76 -43.05 -15.71
C PRO A 386 29.07 -44.48 -15.27
N LYS A 387 30.32 -44.89 -15.45
CA LYS A 387 30.84 -46.16 -14.94
C LYS A 387 30.87 -46.14 -13.41
N ASN A 388 30.31 -47.21 -12.85
CA ASN A 388 30.25 -47.50 -11.43
C ASN A 388 31.67 -47.72 -10.86
N THR A 389 32.10 -46.90 -9.89
CA THR A 389 33.27 -47.18 -9.05
C THR A 389 32.89 -47.01 -7.58
N LYS A 390 33.27 -48.03 -6.81
CA LYS A 390 33.00 -48.24 -5.40
C LYS A 390 33.81 -47.30 -4.49
N ASP A 391 33.29 -47.17 -3.26
CA ASP A 391 33.96 -46.86 -2.01
C ASP A 391 34.63 -45.47 -1.84
N LYS A 392 34.11 -44.67 -0.91
CA LYS A 392 34.60 -44.56 0.48
C LYS A 392 33.77 -43.52 1.24
N GLY A 393 33.41 -43.85 2.48
CA GLY A 393 32.54 -43.03 3.33
C GLY A 393 33.19 -41.77 3.89
N CYS A 394 32.35 -40.88 4.43
CA CYS A 394 32.67 -40.12 5.63
C CYS A 394 31.42 -39.51 6.25
N THR A 395 31.44 -39.55 7.58
CA THR A 395 30.51 -39.06 8.59
C THR A 395 30.56 -37.53 8.78
N CYS A 396 29.42 -36.92 9.13
CA CYS A 396 29.30 -35.71 9.98
C CYS A 396 27.83 -35.66 10.44
N THR A 397 27.49 -35.98 11.70
CA THR A 397 27.70 -35.24 12.95
C THR A 397 27.01 -33.88 12.97
N ILE A 398 25.98 -33.83 13.81
CA ILE A 398 25.07 -32.74 14.16
C ILE A 398 25.80 -31.78 15.08
N PHE A 399 25.67 -30.47 14.82
CA PHE A 399 25.49 -29.41 15.82
C PHE A 399 24.55 -28.35 15.25
#